data_AF-A0A519BSR3-F1
#
_entry.id   AF-A0A519BSR3-F1
#
_cell.length_a   1.000
_cell.length_b   1.000
_cell.length_c   1.000
_cell.angle_alpha   90.00
_cell.angle_beta   90.00
_cell.angle_gamma   90.00
#
_symmetry.space_group_name_H-M   'P 1'
#
loop_
_entity.id
_entity.type
_entity.pdbx_description
1 polymer ?
#
loop_
_entity_poly.entity_id
_entity_poly.type
_entity_poly.pdbx_seq_one_letter_code
_entity_poly.pdbx_strand_id
1 'polypeptide(L)'
;MADKHNHGHKHNHHSPDTPEVPKYWHSMDANQWSSEADRIKLGVSTPPMQDQLQSIQARIRQGAQAVELGFLGTGKGSAGQSSFTPGTLGIPERQAIRDVAKVNDVKISSVHASMKIQGLAGFDGQQGFSEAKRSQDMEEVKRTIDFAGDVTDGGAIVVHTGEFPYSVQEQHGKTPFKTKGGKLIKFSEGYATAQRAPKYLVNTKTGKIVDSITHDFEVQYLEPKEGDKLEFETKTKTYDDFVDTAKANLDSGARKEENIEEFKNHNKGKELSDDEYKNTYGDPGWMAAHFQIKQGITQ
;
A
#
# COMPACT_ATOMS: atom_id res chain seq x y z
N MET A 1 -28.50 -15.71 -72.17
CA MET A 1 -28.72 -16.09 -70.76
C MET A 1 -27.42 -16.68 -70.24
N ALA A 2 -26.70 -15.91 -69.44
CA ALA A 2 -25.54 -16.35 -68.66
C ALA A 2 -25.37 -15.32 -67.53
N ASP A 3 -25.79 -15.70 -66.33
CA ASP A 3 -25.71 -14.89 -65.12
C ASP A 3 -24.26 -14.76 -64.64
N LYS A 4 -23.83 -13.52 -64.39
CA LYS A 4 -22.60 -13.21 -63.67
C LYS A 4 -22.97 -12.82 -62.25
N HIS A 5 -22.69 -13.70 -61.29
CA HIS A 5 -22.75 -13.40 -59.86
C HIS A 5 -21.63 -12.43 -59.49
N ASN A 6 -22.01 -11.27 -58.95
CA ASN A 6 -21.09 -10.28 -58.39
C ASN A 6 -21.03 -10.48 -56.87
N HIS A 7 -19.87 -10.89 -56.34
CA HIS A 7 -19.61 -10.97 -54.91
C HIS A 7 -19.19 -9.60 -54.37
N GLY A 8 -20.14 -8.87 -53.80
CA GLY A 8 -19.84 -7.66 -53.02
C GLY A 8 -19.39 -8.04 -51.60
N HIS A 9 -18.08 -8.11 -51.38
CA HIS A 9 -17.51 -8.09 -50.03
C HIS A 9 -17.73 -6.71 -49.41
N LYS A 10 -18.65 -6.61 -48.43
CA LYS A 10 -18.74 -5.45 -47.55
C LYS A 10 -17.64 -5.57 -46.50
N HIS A 11 -16.59 -4.76 -46.63
CA HIS A 11 -15.65 -4.51 -45.54
C HIS A 11 -16.35 -3.64 -44.49
N ASN A 12 -16.59 -4.21 -43.29
CA ASN A 12 -16.93 -3.43 -42.11
C ASN A 12 -15.67 -2.69 -41.66
N HIS A 13 -15.60 -1.40 -41.99
CA HIS A 13 -14.66 -0.48 -41.36
C HIS A 13 -15.15 -0.18 -39.94
N HIS A 14 -14.55 -0.81 -38.94
CA HIS A 14 -14.63 -0.32 -37.57
C HIS A 14 -13.72 0.92 -37.45
N SER A 15 -14.32 2.10 -37.26
CA SER A 15 -13.60 3.32 -36.89
C SER A 15 -13.05 3.17 -35.46
N PRO A 16 -11.76 3.44 -35.19
CA PRO A 16 -11.18 3.33 -33.87
C PRO A 16 -11.19 4.70 -33.17
N ASP A 17 -12.36 5.27 -32.88
CA ASP A 17 -12.44 6.63 -32.30
C ASP A 17 -13.39 6.70 -31.09
N THR A 18 -13.03 5.97 -30.04
CA THR A 18 -13.06 6.40 -28.62
C THR A 18 -12.53 5.22 -27.81
N PRO A 19 -11.44 5.34 -27.04
CA PRO A 19 -11.10 4.29 -26.07
C PRO A 19 -12.29 4.15 -25.13
N GLU A 20 -12.91 2.96 -25.08
CA GLU A 20 -13.96 2.66 -24.11
C GLU A 20 -13.40 2.95 -22.72
N VAL A 21 -13.88 4.03 -22.12
CA VAL A 21 -13.51 4.40 -20.75
C VAL A 21 -13.98 3.26 -19.85
N PRO A 22 -13.09 2.61 -19.08
CA PRO A 22 -13.48 1.50 -18.22
C PRO A 22 -14.60 1.92 -17.27
N LYS A 23 -15.63 1.08 -17.09
CA LYS A 23 -16.84 1.41 -16.31
C LYS A 23 -16.56 1.92 -14.90
N TYR A 24 -15.45 1.52 -14.28
CA TYR A 24 -15.05 2.01 -12.96
C TYR A 24 -14.74 3.51 -12.91
N TRP A 25 -14.43 4.17 -14.03
CA TRP A 25 -14.18 5.62 -14.04
C TRP A 25 -15.43 6.43 -13.69
N HIS A 26 -16.62 5.91 -13.98
CA HIS A 26 -17.89 6.55 -13.63
C HIS A 26 -18.33 6.26 -12.18
N SER A 27 -17.62 5.39 -11.46
CA SER A 27 -17.95 5.03 -10.07
C SER A 27 -17.84 6.20 -9.09
N MET A 28 -17.07 7.23 -9.45
CA MET A 28 -16.84 8.45 -8.67
C MET A 28 -17.76 9.62 -9.08
N ASP A 29 -18.51 9.48 -10.17
CA ASP A 29 -19.42 10.52 -10.68
C ASP A 29 -20.76 10.56 -9.91
N ALA A 30 -21.02 9.55 -9.08
CA ALA A 30 -22.22 9.47 -8.27
C ALA A 30 -22.15 10.47 -7.09
N ASN A 31 -23.06 11.44 -7.04
CA ASN A 31 -23.23 12.33 -5.89
C ASN A 31 -23.43 11.48 -4.63
N GLN A 32 -22.45 11.52 -3.72
CA GLN A 32 -22.37 10.53 -2.64
C GLN A 32 -23.56 10.62 -1.67
N TRP A 33 -24.22 11.79 -1.57
CA TRP A 33 -25.48 12.00 -0.86
C TRP A 33 -26.26 13.20 -1.43
N SER A 34 -27.49 12.99 -1.92
CA SER A 34 -28.31 14.04 -2.54
C SER A 34 -29.40 14.62 -1.63
N SER A 35 -29.74 13.94 -0.53
CA SER A 35 -30.82 14.37 0.36
C SER A 35 -30.57 14.03 1.84
N GLU A 36 -31.32 14.67 2.74
CA GLU A 36 -31.26 14.43 4.19
C GLU A 36 -31.74 13.01 4.58
N ALA A 37 -32.63 12.41 3.78
CA ALA A 37 -33.02 11.00 3.88
C ALA A 37 -31.88 10.03 3.50
N ASP A 38 -30.94 10.44 2.62
CA ASP A 38 -29.75 9.65 2.31
C ASP A 38 -28.73 9.61 3.47
N ARG A 39 -28.86 10.51 4.46
CA ARG A 39 -27.94 10.61 5.62
C ARG A 39 -28.28 9.60 6.72
N ILE A 40 -29.48 9.02 6.71
CA ILE A 40 -29.94 8.01 7.68
C ILE A 40 -30.17 6.69 6.94
N LYS A 41 -29.14 6.20 6.23
CA LYS A 41 -29.17 4.84 5.63
C LYS A 41 -28.41 3.89 6.54
N LEU A 42 -29.08 2.82 6.98
CA LEU A 42 -28.42 1.75 7.74
C LEU A 42 -27.53 0.93 6.80
N GLY A 43 -26.21 1.11 6.95
CA GLY A 43 -25.19 0.36 6.23
C GLY A 43 -24.75 -0.89 7.00
N VAL A 44 -24.66 -2.05 6.34
CA VAL A 44 -24.20 -3.30 6.96
C VAL A 44 -23.28 -4.07 6.02
N SER A 45 -22.12 -4.54 6.50
CA SER A 45 -21.23 -5.41 5.71
C SER A 45 -21.76 -6.84 5.61
N THR A 46 -21.58 -7.47 4.45
CA THR A 46 -21.80 -8.91 4.28
C THR A 46 -20.70 -9.72 4.99
N PRO A 47 -21.00 -10.95 5.45
CA PRO A 47 -19.95 -11.84 5.94
C PRO A 47 -18.94 -12.17 4.83
N PRO A 48 -17.63 -11.92 5.02
CA PRO A 48 -16.61 -12.07 3.96
C PRO A 48 -16.26 -13.53 3.63
N MET A 49 -16.78 -14.48 4.41
CA MET A 49 -16.56 -15.93 4.26
C MET A 49 -17.73 -16.64 3.56
N GLN A 50 -18.78 -15.91 3.19
CA GLN A 50 -19.99 -16.48 2.62
C GLN A 50 -20.17 -16.07 1.16
N ASP A 51 -21.10 -16.74 0.49
CA ASP A 51 -21.57 -16.32 -0.82
C ASP A 51 -22.20 -14.92 -0.73
N GLN A 52 -21.77 -14.02 -1.61
CA GLN A 52 -22.15 -12.62 -1.51
C GLN A 52 -23.58 -12.36 -1.98
N LEU A 53 -24.10 -13.17 -2.91
CA LEU A 53 -25.49 -13.08 -3.37
C LEU A 53 -26.47 -13.51 -2.28
N GLN A 54 -26.17 -14.60 -1.57
CA GLN A 54 -26.98 -15.01 -0.43
C GLN A 54 -26.88 -13.99 0.72
N SER A 55 -25.67 -13.46 0.95
CA SER A 55 -25.43 -12.48 2.01
C SER A 55 -26.18 -11.18 1.79
N ILE A 56 -26.17 -10.62 0.57
CA ILE A 56 -26.91 -9.38 0.28
C ILE A 56 -28.42 -9.59 0.45
N GLN A 57 -28.97 -10.71 -0.01
CA GLN A 57 -30.38 -11.04 0.22
C GLN A 57 -30.73 -11.13 1.72
N ALA A 58 -29.84 -11.70 2.53
CA ALA A 58 -30.03 -11.75 3.97
C ALA A 58 -29.99 -10.35 4.60
N ARG A 59 -29.08 -9.47 4.18
CA ARG A 59 -29.01 -8.08 4.66
C ARG A 59 -30.23 -7.25 4.25
N ILE A 60 -30.72 -7.43 3.03
CA ILE A 60 -31.97 -6.80 2.56
C ILE A 60 -33.14 -7.19 3.47
N ARG A 61 -33.29 -8.49 3.77
CA ARG A 61 -34.34 -8.97 4.69
C ARG A 61 -34.20 -8.44 6.12
N GLN A 62 -32.99 -8.04 6.53
CA GLN A 62 -32.72 -7.38 7.81
C GLN A 62 -33.01 -5.87 7.78
N GLY A 63 -33.44 -5.32 6.63
CA GLY A 63 -33.74 -3.90 6.47
C GLY A 63 -32.51 -3.04 6.15
N ALA A 64 -31.40 -3.65 5.69
CA ALA A 64 -30.24 -2.87 5.25
C ALA A 64 -30.60 -2.05 4.00
N GLN A 65 -30.23 -0.76 4.01
CA GLN A 65 -30.44 0.16 2.89
C GLN A 65 -29.14 0.44 2.14
N ALA A 66 -28.00 0.14 2.77
CA ALA A 66 -26.70 0.11 2.14
C ALA A 66 -25.92 -1.13 2.58
N VAL A 67 -25.12 -1.69 1.67
CA VAL A 67 -24.34 -2.89 1.91
C VAL A 67 -22.90 -2.71 1.46
N GLU A 68 -21.96 -3.16 2.29
CA GLU A 68 -20.57 -3.38 1.90
C GLU A 68 -20.35 -4.85 1.59
N LEU A 69 -19.76 -5.14 0.43
CA LEU A 69 -19.38 -6.50 0.04
C LEU A 69 -17.92 -6.75 0.42
N GLY A 70 -17.63 -7.86 1.11
CA GLY A 70 -16.27 -8.19 1.53
C GLY A 70 -15.85 -9.61 1.17
N PHE A 71 -14.54 -9.84 1.11
CA PHE A 71 -13.96 -11.14 0.80
C PHE A 71 -12.82 -11.48 1.76
N LEU A 72 -12.74 -12.75 2.18
CA LEU A 72 -11.62 -13.26 2.98
C LEU A 72 -10.55 -13.96 2.13
N GLY A 73 -10.91 -14.51 0.97
CA GLY A 73 -9.99 -15.23 0.11
C GLY A 73 -9.01 -14.31 -0.62
N THR A 74 -7.92 -14.86 -1.15
CA THR A 74 -7.02 -14.22 -2.12
C THR A 74 -6.75 -15.16 -3.29
N GLY A 75 -6.23 -14.63 -4.39
CA GLY A 75 -5.89 -15.41 -5.57
C GLY A 75 -7.14 -15.97 -6.26
N LYS A 76 -7.04 -17.23 -6.69
CA LYS A 76 -8.15 -17.92 -7.36
C LYS A 76 -9.35 -18.16 -6.44
N GLY A 77 -9.14 -18.24 -5.12
CA GLY A 77 -10.19 -18.58 -4.16
C GLY A 77 -10.78 -19.98 -4.34
N SER A 78 -11.75 -20.33 -3.50
CA SER A 78 -12.56 -21.54 -3.63
C SER A 78 -13.86 -21.38 -2.86
N ALA A 79 -14.98 -21.35 -3.58
CA ALA A 79 -16.32 -21.30 -2.97
C ALA A 79 -16.59 -22.55 -2.11
N GLY A 80 -16.13 -23.73 -2.57
CA GLY A 80 -16.29 -24.99 -1.84
C GLY A 80 -15.52 -25.06 -0.50
N GLN A 81 -14.54 -24.18 -0.30
CA GLN A 81 -13.78 -24.06 0.95
C GLN A 81 -14.08 -22.76 1.70
N SER A 82 -15.16 -22.05 1.36
CA SER A 82 -15.51 -20.74 1.95
C SER A 82 -14.41 -19.67 1.84
N SER A 83 -13.50 -19.84 0.87
CA SER A 83 -12.44 -18.89 0.54
C SER A 83 -12.89 -18.05 -0.66
N PHE A 84 -13.97 -17.31 -0.47
CA PHE A 84 -14.54 -16.48 -1.53
C PHE A 84 -13.59 -15.34 -1.88
N THR A 85 -13.39 -15.16 -3.18
CA THR A 85 -12.73 -14.00 -3.78
C THR A 85 -13.67 -13.39 -4.81
N PRO A 86 -13.43 -12.15 -5.27
CA PRO A 86 -14.16 -11.61 -6.40
C PRO A 86 -14.16 -12.59 -7.60
N GLY A 87 -13.02 -13.23 -7.87
CA GLY A 87 -12.86 -14.20 -8.96
C GLY A 87 -13.67 -15.50 -8.82
N THR A 88 -14.14 -15.86 -7.62
CA THR A 88 -15.01 -17.03 -7.44
C THR A 88 -16.44 -16.81 -7.91
N LEU A 89 -16.84 -15.55 -8.15
CA LEU A 89 -18.18 -15.19 -8.63
C LEU A 89 -18.12 -14.93 -10.14
N GLY A 90 -18.91 -15.69 -10.89
CA GLY A 90 -19.05 -15.52 -12.34
C GLY A 90 -19.84 -14.26 -12.71
N ILE A 91 -19.85 -13.95 -14.00
CA ILE A 91 -20.61 -12.81 -14.54
C ILE A 91 -22.11 -12.92 -14.21
N PRO A 92 -22.77 -14.09 -14.34
CA PRO A 92 -24.19 -14.22 -13.99
C PRO A 92 -24.47 -13.92 -12.51
N GLU A 93 -23.62 -14.38 -11.60
CA GLU A 93 -23.76 -14.12 -10.16
C GLU A 93 -23.55 -12.64 -9.83
N ARG A 94 -22.57 -11.99 -10.47
CA ARG A 94 -22.33 -10.54 -10.32
C ARG A 94 -23.52 -9.71 -10.80
N GLN A 95 -24.08 -10.07 -11.95
CA GLN A 95 -25.30 -9.45 -12.46
C GLN A 95 -26.48 -9.64 -11.50
N ALA A 96 -26.64 -10.85 -10.95
CA ALA A 96 -27.69 -11.13 -9.98
C ALA A 96 -27.51 -10.32 -8.69
N ILE A 97 -26.29 -10.13 -8.19
CA ILE A 97 -25.99 -9.28 -7.04
C ILE A 97 -26.47 -7.85 -7.31
N ARG A 98 -26.12 -7.29 -8.47
CA ARG A 98 -26.54 -5.94 -8.87
C ARG A 98 -28.06 -5.83 -8.99
N ASP A 99 -28.69 -6.78 -9.66
CA ASP A 99 -30.14 -6.74 -9.92
C ASP A 99 -30.95 -6.90 -8.63
N VAL A 100 -30.52 -7.79 -7.73
CA VAL A 100 -31.13 -7.94 -6.40
C VAL A 100 -31.01 -6.63 -5.60
N ALA A 101 -29.84 -5.99 -5.60
CA ALA A 101 -29.67 -4.70 -4.93
C ALA A 101 -30.60 -3.63 -5.52
N LYS A 102 -30.63 -3.52 -6.86
CA LYS A 102 -31.42 -2.52 -7.59
C LYS A 102 -32.93 -2.70 -7.40
N VAL A 103 -33.44 -3.93 -7.49
CA VAL A 103 -34.87 -4.22 -7.32
C VAL A 103 -35.36 -3.90 -5.91
N ASN A 104 -34.49 -4.01 -4.90
CA ASN A 104 -34.82 -3.74 -3.51
C ASN A 104 -34.45 -2.33 -3.04
N ASP A 105 -34.03 -1.44 -3.96
CA ASP A 105 -33.56 -0.08 -3.66
C ASP A 105 -32.46 -0.05 -2.57
N VAL A 106 -31.56 -1.05 -2.62
CA VAL A 106 -30.41 -1.15 -1.71
C VAL A 106 -29.14 -0.75 -2.45
N LYS A 107 -28.38 0.18 -1.85
CA LYS A 107 -27.11 0.65 -2.41
C LYS A 107 -25.96 -0.29 -1.99
N ILE A 108 -25.23 -0.85 -2.95
CA ILE A 108 -23.91 -1.41 -2.63
C ILE A 108 -22.94 -0.24 -2.52
N SER A 109 -22.66 0.20 -1.28
CA SER A 109 -21.94 1.45 -1.01
C SER A 109 -20.43 1.30 -1.10
N SER A 110 -19.92 0.09 -0.86
CA SER A 110 -18.51 -0.22 -0.91
C SER A 110 -18.24 -1.68 -1.24
N VAL A 111 -17.05 -1.93 -1.79
CA VAL A 111 -16.47 -3.26 -1.90
C VAL A 111 -15.14 -3.26 -1.18
N HIS A 112 -15.02 -4.15 -0.19
CA HIS A 112 -13.83 -4.35 0.59
C HIS A 112 -12.91 -5.36 -0.12
N ALA A 113 -11.69 -4.93 -0.42
CA ALA A 113 -10.64 -5.81 -0.92
C ALA A 113 -10.35 -6.92 0.09
N SER A 114 -9.70 -8.00 -0.32
CA SER A 114 -9.47 -9.13 0.58
C SER A 114 -8.87 -8.70 1.91
N MET A 115 -9.50 -9.08 3.03
CA MET A 115 -8.98 -8.74 4.36
C MET A 115 -7.62 -9.40 4.66
N LYS A 116 -7.19 -10.36 3.84
CA LYS A 116 -5.83 -10.93 3.92
C LYS A 116 -4.75 -10.04 3.33
N ILE A 117 -5.14 -9.02 2.55
CA ILE A 117 -4.22 -7.95 2.15
C ILE A 117 -4.02 -7.09 3.40
N GLN A 118 -2.84 -7.23 4.01
CA GLN A 118 -2.44 -6.53 5.23
C GLN A 118 -1.48 -5.38 4.92
N GLY A 119 -1.53 -4.85 3.71
CA GLY A 119 -0.66 -3.76 3.27
C GLY A 119 -0.32 -3.79 1.80
N LEU A 120 0.07 -2.62 1.26
CA LEU A 120 0.54 -2.49 -0.13
C LEU A 120 2.07 -2.33 -0.22
N ALA A 121 2.78 -2.41 0.92
CA ALA A 121 4.23 -2.32 0.96
C ALA A 121 4.92 -3.66 0.59
N GLY A 122 4.19 -4.77 0.52
CA GLY A 122 4.77 -6.10 0.34
C GLY A 122 5.43 -6.69 1.59
N PHE A 123 5.17 -6.10 2.76
CA PHE A 123 5.68 -6.57 4.05
C PHE A 123 4.96 -7.85 4.48
N ASP A 124 5.71 -8.89 4.83
CA ASP A 124 5.15 -10.19 5.25
C ASP A 124 5.29 -10.48 6.76
N GLY A 125 5.92 -9.58 7.52
CA GLY A 125 6.12 -9.71 8.97
C GLY A 125 7.21 -10.69 9.40
N GLN A 126 7.77 -11.50 8.49
CA GLN A 126 8.76 -12.52 8.83
C GLN A 126 10.06 -12.39 8.04
N GLN A 127 9.98 -12.27 6.72
CA GLN A 127 11.15 -12.23 5.84
C GLN A 127 11.47 -10.81 5.39
N GLY A 128 10.52 -9.90 5.49
CA GLY A 128 10.68 -8.49 5.16
C GLY A 128 9.73 -8.07 4.04
N PHE A 129 10.27 -7.43 3.02
CA PHE A 129 9.53 -6.85 1.91
C PHE A 129 9.71 -7.69 0.65
N SER A 130 8.62 -8.02 -0.04
CA SER A 130 8.65 -8.82 -1.25
C SER A 130 7.87 -8.16 -2.38
N GLU A 131 8.53 -7.96 -3.51
CA GLU A 131 7.86 -7.45 -4.71
C GLU A 131 6.79 -8.40 -5.21
N ALA A 132 7.02 -9.71 -5.10
CA ALA A 132 6.03 -10.71 -5.48
C ALA A 132 4.77 -10.59 -4.63
N LYS A 133 4.92 -10.40 -3.31
CA LYS A 133 3.79 -10.15 -2.40
C LYS A 133 3.11 -8.83 -2.72
N ARG A 134 3.86 -7.74 -2.90
CA ARG A 134 3.32 -6.43 -3.27
C ARG A 134 2.49 -6.52 -4.55
N SER A 135 3.05 -7.15 -5.58
CA SER A 135 2.37 -7.35 -6.86
C SER A 135 1.11 -8.19 -6.68
N GLN A 136 1.16 -9.26 -5.89
CA GLN A 136 -0.02 -10.09 -5.62
C GLN A 136 -1.11 -9.28 -4.91
N ASP A 137 -0.77 -8.53 -3.86
CA ASP A 137 -1.70 -7.72 -3.10
C ASP A 137 -2.33 -6.62 -3.98
N MET A 138 -1.54 -5.97 -4.85
CA MET A 138 -2.03 -5.00 -5.84
C MET A 138 -2.99 -5.63 -6.86
N GLU A 139 -2.71 -6.86 -7.32
CA GLU A 139 -3.61 -7.58 -8.22
C GLU A 139 -4.95 -7.91 -7.54
N GLU A 140 -4.96 -8.20 -6.23
CA GLU A 140 -6.22 -8.38 -5.50
C GLU A 140 -7.04 -7.08 -5.40
N VAL A 141 -6.39 -5.93 -5.23
CA VAL A 141 -7.06 -4.62 -5.27
C VAL A 141 -7.66 -4.37 -6.65
N LYS A 142 -6.92 -4.64 -7.73
CA LYS A 142 -7.44 -4.52 -9.11
C LYS A 142 -8.66 -5.40 -9.35
N ARG A 143 -8.62 -6.68 -8.94
CA ARG A 143 -9.78 -7.58 -9.05
C ARG A 143 -10.98 -7.10 -8.26
N THR A 144 -10.75 -6.44 -7.12
CA THR A 144 -11.80 -5.83 -6.31
C THR A 144 -12.43 -4.65 -7.03
N ILE A 145 -11.62 -3.80 -7.67
CA ILE A 145 -12.09 -2.69 -8.51
C ILE A 145 -12.93 -3.21 -9.68
N ASP A 146 -12.44 -4.23 -10.39
CA ASP A 146 -13.17 -4.81 -11.53
C ASP A 146 -14.51 -5.39 -11.10
N PHE A 147 -14.53 -6.14 -10.00
CA PHE A 147 -15.78 -6.66 -9.42
C PHE A 147 -16.73 -5.56 -8.99
N ALA A 148 -16.23 -4.50 -8.35
CA ALA A 148 -17.05 -3.35 -7.98
C ALA A 148 -17.66 -2.68 -9.22
N GLY A 149 -16.92 -2.62 -10.34
CA GLY A 149 -17.42 -2.11 -11.61
C GLY A 149 -18.54 -2.97 -12.23
N ASP A 150 -18.60 -4.26 -11.90
CA ASP A 150 -19.66 -5.15 -12.35
C ASP A 150 -20.92 -5.05 -11.47
N VAL A 151 -20.75 -4.96 -10.15
CA VAL A 151 -21.85 -5.14 -9.18
C VAL A 151 -22.38 -3.84 -8.59
N THR A 152 -21.65 -2.73 -8.72
CA THR A 152 -22.05 -1.42 -8.18
C THR A 152 -22.28 -0.42 -9.31
N ASP A 153 -23.09 0.60 -9.05
CA ASP A 153 -23.25 1.78 -9.92
C ASP A 153 -22.39 2.96 -9.40
N GLY A 154 -21.32 2.66 -8.67
CA GLY A 154 -20.49 3.62 -7.95
C GLY A 154 -20.41 3.35 -6.45
N GLY A 155 -19.32 3.79 -5.79
CA GLY A 155 -19.06 3.48 -4.38
C GLY A 155 -17.58 3.46 -4.03
N ALA A 156 -17.29 3.21 -2.76
CA ALA A 156 -15.92 3.18 -2.26
C ALA A 156 -15.27 1.80 -2.45
N ILE A 157 -13.98 1.78 -2.76
CA ILE A 157 -13.15 0.58 -2.59
C ILE A 157 -12.44 0.70 -1.26
N VAL A 158 -12.65 -0.28 -0.37
CA VAL A 158 -12.02 -0.31 0.95
C VAL A 158 -10.81 -1.22 0.90
N VAL A 159 -9.65 -0.67 1.26
CA VAL A 159 -8.39 -1.41 1.32
C VAL A 159 -7.75 -1.16 2.68
N HIS A 160 -7.24 -2.21 3.31
CA HIS A 160 -6.33 -2.04 4.43
C HIS A 160 -4.97 -1.62 3.87
N THR A 161 -4.61 -0.35 4.06
CA THR A 161 -3.31 0.16 3.63
C THR A 161 -2.15 -0.47 4.38
N GLY A 162 -2.43 -1.04 5.56
CA GLY A 162 -1.58 -1.95 6.35
C GLY A 162 -0.09 -1.63 6.25
N GLU A 163 0.41 -0.87 7.22
CA GLU A 163 1.83 -0.51 7.26
C GLU A 163 2.61 -1.53 8.09
N PHE A 164 3.91 -1.62 7.81
CA PHE A 164 4.83 -2.32 8.73
C PHE A 164 4.89 -1.54 10.05
N PRO A 165 5.15 -2.19 11.19
CA PRO A 165 5.20 -1.49 12.47
C PRO A 165 6.38 -0.52 12.50
N TYR A 166 6.13 0.76 12.80
CA TYR A 166 7.12 1.81 13.09
C TYR A 166 6.58 2.78 14.15
N SER A 167 7.43 3.66 14.69
CA SER A 167 6.99 4.72 15.60
C SER A 167 6.60 5.97 14.83
N VAL A 168 5.29 6.28 14.81
CA VAL A 168 4.75 7.53 14.24
C VAL A 168 5.27 8.74 15.01
N GLN A 169 5.49 8.61 16.32
CA GLN A 169 6.04 9.70 17.14
C GLN A 169 7.51 9.97 16.79
N GLU A 170 8.34 8.95 16.59
CA GLU A 170 9.72 9.11 16.15
C GLU A 170 9.79 9.77 14.77
N GLN A 171 8.98 9.28 13.82
CA GLN A 171 8.97 9.72 12.43
C GLN A 171 8.38 11.13 12.24
N HIS A 172 7.27 11.44 12.93
CA HIS A 172 6.47 12.65 12.67
C HIS A 172 6.33 13.58 13.88
N GLY A 173 6.94 13.27 15.03
CA GLY A 173 6.85 14.09 16.23
C GLY A 173 7.52 15.46 16.09
N LYS A 174 8.61 15.55 15.30
CA LYS A 174 9.33 16.80 15.03
C LYS A 174 8.72 17.62 13.89
N THR A 175 8.12 16.95 12.92
CA THR A 175 7.47 17.52 11.73
C THR A 175 5.98 17.12 11.67
N PRO A 176 5.17 17.55 12.65
CA PRO A 176 3.77 17.15 12.72
C PRO A 176 3.00 17.62 11.48
N PHE A 177 2.05 16.79 11.05
CA PHE A 177 1.19 17.09 9.91
C PHE A 177 0.39 18.37 10.16
N LYS A 178 0.06 19.10 9.10
CA LYS A 178 -0.71 20.34 9.17
C LYS A 178 -2.05 20.14 8.48
N THR A 179 -3.13 20.58 9.12
CA THR A 179 -4.41 20.71 8.42
C THR A 179 -4.32 21.81 7.35
N LYS A 180 -5.30 21.85 6.45
CA LYS A 180 -5.44 22.96 5.48
C LYS A 180 -5.48 24.34 6.13
N GLY A 181 -5.93 24.44 7.39
CA GLY A 181 -5.93 25.66 8.20
C GLY A 181 -4.65 25.89 9.02
N GLY A 182 -3.59 25.11 8.79
CA GLY A 182 -2.29 25.25 9.48
C GLY A 182 -2.22 24.67 10.89
N LYS A 183 -3.30 24.04 11.39
CA LYS A 183 -3.30 23.42 12.72
C LYS A 183 -2.40 22.18 12.71
N LEU A 184 -1.47 22.11 13.66
CA LEU A 184 -0.61 20.94 13.84
C LEU A 184 -1.42 19.76 14.36
N ILE A 185 -1.28 18.61 13.70
CA ILE A 185 -1.76 17.31 14.13
C ILE A 185 -0.57 16.61 14.76
N LYS A 186 -0.55 16.56 16.08
CA LYS A 186 0.47 15.84 16.83
C LYS A 186 0.05 14.39 16.93
N PHE A 187 0.93 13.50 16.49
CA PHE A 187 0.83 12.09 16.80
C PHE A 187 1.56 11.83 18.10
N SER A 188 0.89 11.16 19.03
CA SER A 188 1.47 10.72 20.30
C SER A 188 1.27 9.22 20.42
N GLU A 189 2.32 8.51 20.81
CA GLU A 189 2.26 7.09 21.08
C GLU A 189 2.44 6.88 22.59
N GLY A 190 1.93 5.75 23.09
CA GLY A 190 2.29 5.34 24.44
C GLY A 190 3.80 5.15 24.53
N TYR A 191 4.43 5.65 25.60
CA TYR A 191 5.88 5.59 25.77
C TYR A 191 6.45 4.18 25.57
N ALA A 192 5.77 3.15 26.10
CA ALA A 192 6.16 1.75 25.94
C ALA A 192 6.08 1.26 24.47
N THR A 193 5.16 1.81 23.67
CA THR A 193 5.01 1.47 22.25
C THR A 193 6.11 2.13 21.43
N ALA A 194 6.36 3.43 21.65
CA ALA A 194 7.42 4.17 20.96
C ALA A 194 8.81 3.55 21.20
N GLN A 195 9.09 3.09 22.43
CA GLN A 195 10.37 2.44 22.75
C GLN A 195 10.54 1.03 22.18
N ARG A 196 9.44 0.35 21.85
CA ARG A 196 9.45 -1.03 21.34
C ARG A 196 9.18 -1.11 19.84
N ALA A 197 9.03 0.04 19.17
CA ALA A 197 8.88 0.08 17.73
C ALA A 197 10.13 -0.57 17.09
N PRO A 198 9.94 -1.60 16.25
CA PRO A 198 11.07 -2.25 15.60
C PRO A 198 11.70 -1.28 14.62
N LYS A 199 13.04 -1.30 14.55
CA LYS A 199 13.82 -0.63 13.51
C LYS A 199 14.36 -1.71 12.59
N TYR A 200 13.91 -1.72 11.36
CA TYR A 200 14.35 -2.70 10.40
C TYR A 200 15.61 -2.21 9.70
N LEU A 201 16.56 -3.11 9.44
CA LEU A 201 17.64 -2.91 8.49
C LEU A 201 17.32 -3.78 7.29
N VAL A 202 17.17 -3.18 6.11
CA VAL A 202 16.61 -3.87 4.94
C VAL A 202 17.65 -3.92 3.84
N ASN A 203 18.00 -5.12 3.37
CA ASN A 203 18.76 -5.26 2.14
C ASN A 203 17.81 -4.97 0.97
N THR A 204 17.92 -3.82 0.31
CA THR A 204 16.91 -3.38 -0.68
C THR A 204 16.95 -4.21 -1.97
N LYS A 205 18.06 -4.90 -2.25
CA LYS A 205 18.17 -5.82 -3.39
C LYS A 205 17.30 -7.05 -3.19
N THR A 206 17.26 -7.58 -1.97
CA THR A 206 16.54 -8.82 -1.65
C THR A 206 15.21 -8.58 -0.94
N GLY A 207 15.01 -7.38 -0.40
CA GLY A 207 13.90 -7.00 0.46
C GLY A 207 13.96 -7.62 1.87
N LYS A 208 15.02 -8.37 2.19
CA LYS A 208 15.13 -9.06 3.48
C LYS A 208 15.44 -8.10 4.62
N ILE A 209 14.79 -8.31 5.75
CA ILE A 209 15.26 -7.76 7.02
C ILE A 209 16.52 -8.51 7.41
N VAL A 210 17.56 -7.77 7.79
CA VAL A 210 18.83 -8.33 8.24
C VAL A 210 19.20 -7.78 9.62
N ASP A 211 19.68 -8.67 10.47
CA ASP A 211 20.09 -8.41 11.85
C ASP A 211 21.51 -7.83 11.90
N SER A 212 22.28 -8.09 10.84
CA SER A 212 23.66 -7.65 10.62
C SER A 212 23.90 -7.48 9.12
N ILE A 213 24.85 -6.61 8.75
CA ILE A 213 25.25 -6.49 7.34
C ILE A 213 26.27 -7.58 6.99
N THR A 214 26.06 -8.20 5.84
CA THR A 214 26.96 -9.19 5.22
C THR A 214 27.66 -8.56 4.00
N HIS A 215 28.66 -9.24 3.43
CA HIS A 215 29.41 -8.69 2.28
C HIS A 215 28.54 -8.48 1.02
N ASP A 216 27.42 -9.18 0.91
CA ASP A 216 26.42 -9.02 -0.15
C ASP A 216 25.32 -7.99 0.19
N PHE A 217 25.50 -7.22 1.27
CA PHE A 217 24.59 -6.16 1.65
C PHE A 217 24.60 -5.01 0.64
N GLU A 218 23.41 -4.65 0.17
CA GLU A 218 23.21 -3.55 -0.79
C GLU A 218 21.99 -2.71 -0.40
N VAL A 219 22.13 -1.40 -0.58
CA VAL A 219 21.09 -0.40 -0.33
C VAL A 219 20.95 0.50 -1.55
N GLN A 220 19.77 0.52 -2.14
CA GLN A 220 19.38 1.42 -3.22
C GLN A 220 18.67 2.63 -2.62
N TYR A 221 19.06 3.82 -3.06
CA TYR A 221 18.50 5.09 -2.59
C TYR A 221 18.34 6.07 -3.76
N LEU A 222 17.47 7.06 -3.59
CA LEU A 222 17.22 8.09 -4.59
C LEU A 222 18.02 9.35 -4.26
N GLU A 223 18.83 9.81 -5.19
CA GLU A 223 19.55 11.08 -5.08
C GLU A 223 19.05 12.07 -6.14
N PRO A 224 18.85 13.36 -5.81
CA PRO A 224 18.48 14.36 -6.80
C PRO A 224 19.56 14.44 -7.89
N LYS A 225 19.16 14.56 -9.15
CA LYS A 225 20.10 14.79 -10.24
C LYS A 225 20.73 16.18 -10.11
N GLU A 226 21.99 16.29 -10.50
CA GLU A 226 22.70 17.56 -10.49
C GLU A 226 21.98 18.58 -11.40
N GLY A 227 21.52 19.70 -10.81
CA GLY A 227 20.85 20.77 -11.54
C GLY A 227 19.31 20.71 -11.56
N ASP A 228 18.67 19.59 -11.17
CA ASP A 228 17.21 19.50 -11.09
C ASP A 228 16.76 18.77 -9.81
N LYS A 229 16.09 19.51 -8.92
CA LYS A 229 15.63 19.00 -7.62
C LYS A 229 14.37 18.12 -7.71
N LEU A 230 13.74 18.04 -8.89
CA LEU A 230 12.53 17.24 -9.09
C LEU A 230 12.81 15.91 -9.80
N GLU A 231 14.00 15.75 -10.38
CA GLU A 231 14.44 14.49 -10.95
C GLU A 231 15.38 13.76 -9.99
N PHE A 232 15.16 12.44 -9.86
CA PHE A 232 15.95 11.58 -9.00
C PHE A 232 16.62 10.50 -9.83
N GLU A 233 17.81 10.07 -9.41
CA GLU A 233 18.48 8.88 -9.90
C GLU A 233 18.67 7.85 -8.80
N THR A 234 18.55 6.57 -9.16
CA THR A 234 18.79 5.48 -8.22
C THR A 234 20.29 5.24 -8.11
N LYS A 235 20.82 5.33 -6.89
CA LYS A 235 22.19 4.95 -6.56
C LYS A 235 22.21 3.75 -5.63
N THR A 236 23.35 3.08 -5.58
CA THR A 236 23.57 1.90 -4.73
C THR A 236 24.75 2.14 -3.81
N LYS A 237 24.59 1.78 -2.54
CA LYS A 237 25.70 1.56 -1.59
C LYS A 237 25.84 0.09 -1.27
N THR A 238 27.08 -0.38 -1.19
CA THR A 238 27.44 -1.76 -0.85
C THR A 238 28.02 -1.85 0.56
N TYR A 239 28.23 -3.07 1.06
CA TYR A 239 28.98 -3.32 2.29
C TYR A 239 30.32 -2.57 2.35
N ASP A 240 31.10 -2.63 1.27
CA ASP A 240 32.43 -2.03 1.20
C ASP A 240 32.37 -0.51 1.36
N ASP A 241 31.34 0.16 0.82
CA ASP A 241 31.15 1.60 1.02
C ASP A 241 30.98 1.97 2.50
N PHE A 242 30.29 1.12 3.26
CA PHE A 242 30.09 1.33 4.70
C PHE A 242 31.36 1.01 5.50
N VAL A 243 32.13 0.00 5.08
CA VAL A 243 33.46 -0.31 5.64
C VAL A 243 34.41 0.87 5.45
N ASP A 244 34.47 1.43 4.25
CA ASP A 244 35.35 2.55 3.94
C ASP A 244 34.93 3.82 4.69
N THR A 245 33.62 4.05 4.83
CA THR A 245 33.09 5.16 5.63
C THR A 245 33.47 5.00 7.10
N ALA A 246 33.29 3.80 7.66
CA ALA A 246 33.62 3.50 9.06
C ALA A 246 35.12 3.66 9.35
N LYS A 247 35.99 3.14 8.48
CA LYS A 247 37.45 3.31 8.59
C LYS A 247 37.83 4.79 8.54
N ALA A 248 37.31 5.52 7.56
CA ALA A 248 37.62 6.94 7.42
C ALA A 248 37.10 7.79 8.60
N ASN A 249 36.04 7.38 9.28
CA ASN A 249 35.57 7.99 10.53
C ASN A 249 36.52 7.75 11.71
N LEU A 250 37.24 6.63 11.73
CA LEU A 250 38.24 6.32 12.75
C LEU A 250 39.58 7.02 12.49
N ASP A 251 39.96 7.14 11.22
CA ASP A 251 41.27 7.66 10.81
C ASP A 251 41.32 9.20 10.73
N SER A 252 40.16 9.88 10.69
CA SER A 252 40.08 11.33 10.53
C SER A 252 39.56 12.05 11.77
N GLY A 253 40.41 12.87 12.40
CA GLY A 253 40.02 13.74 13.51
C GLY A 253 38.90 14.73 13.14
N ALA A 254 38.94 15.29 11.92
CA ALA A 254 37.92 16.22 11.45
C ALA A 254 36.53 15.54 11.33
N ARG A 255 36.46 14.33 10.75
CA ARG A 255 35.20 13.58 10.71
C ARG A 255 34.71 13.18 12.09
N LYS A 256 35.63 12.87 13.01
CA LYS A 256 35.26 12.57 14.39
C LYS A 256 34.58 13.75 15.07
N GLU A 257 35.07 14.97 14.87
CA GLU A 257 34.42 16.18 15.38
C GLU A 257 33.02 16.38 14.79
N GLU A 258 32.87 16.26 13.46
CA GLU A 258 31.57 16.35 12.77
C GLU A 258 30.57 15.31 13.27
N ASN A 259 30.99 14.04 13.39
CA ASN A 259 30.16 12.93 13.87
C ASN A 259 29.73 13.11 15.34
N ILE A 260 30.62 13.64 16.19
CA ILE A 260 30.28 13.95 17.59
C ILE A 260 29.27 15.10 17.65
N GLU A 261 29.42 16.12 16.82
CA GLU A 261 28.44 17.21 16.73
C GLU A 261 27.08 16.70 16.25
N GLU A 262 27.06 15.86 15.21
CA GLU A 262 25.86 15.20 14.74
C GLU A 262 25.21 14.38 15.86
N PHE A 263 25.99 13.59 16.61
CA PHE A 263 25.48 12.79 17.72
C PHE A 263 24.83 13.66 18.80
N LYS A 264 25.49 14.76 19.20
CA LYS A 264 24.98 15.70 20.21
C LYS A 264 23.68 16.37 19.78
N ASN A 265 23.56 16.72 18.50
CA ASN A 265 22.35 17.30 17.93
C ASN A 265 21.15 16.36 18.01
N HIS A 266 21.38 15.06 17.86
CA HIS A 266 20.33 14.03 17.97
C HIS A 266 20.09 13.58 19.41
N ASN A 267 21.12 13.62 20.28
CA ASN A 267 21.09 13.09 21.65
C ASN A 267 21.40 14.19 22.68
N LYS A 268 20.46 15.12 22.87
CA LYS A 268 20.63 16.25 23.79
C LYS A 268 21.10 15.80 25.18
N GLY A 269 22.25 16.33 25.60
CA GLY A 269 22.82 16.08 26.93
C GLY A 269 23.55 14.74 27.08
N LYS A 270 23.75 13.98 26.00
CA LYS A 270 24.62 12.80 26.00
C LYS A 270 25.97 13.13 25.39
N GLU A 271 27.00 12.59 25.99
CA GLU A 271 28.35 12.55 25.42
C GLU A 271 28.60 11.16 24.84
N LEU A 272 29.51 11.09 23.87
CA LEU A 272 29.87 9.86 23.20
C LEU A 272 31.31 9.52 23.59
N SER A 273 31.49 8.42 24.31
CA SER A 273 32.83 7.92 24.64
C SER A 273 33.56 7.40 23.41
N ASP A 274 34.89 7.24 23.49
CA ASP A 274 35.69 6.71 22.38
C ASP A 274 35.28 5.29 21.98
N ASP A 275 34.88 4.46 22.94
CA ASP A 275 34.43 3.09 22.67
C ASP A 275 33.04 3.09 22.04
N GLU A 276 32.12 3.95 22.50
CA GLU A 276 30.82 4.12 21.85
C GLU A 276 30.98 4.68 20.44
N TYR A 277 31.94 5.60 20.21
CA TYR A 277 32.24 6.12 18.88
C TYR A 277 32.70 5.00 17.94
N LYS A 278 33.63 4.15 18.38
CA LYS A 278 34.09 2.98 17.61
C LYS A 278 32.96 2.01 17.30
N ASN A 279 32.08 1.76 18.27
CA ASN A 279 30.94 0.85 18.12
C ASN A 279 29.75 1.47 17.37
N THR A 280 29.83 2.74 16.98
CA THR A 280 28.81 3.44 16.18
C THR A 280 29.41 3.89 14.86
N TYR A 281 30.06 5.05 14.82
CA TYR A 281 30.64 5.62 13.61
C TYR A 281 31.82 4.81 13.04
N GLY A 282 32.42 3.93 13.83
CA GLY A 282 33.43 2.96 13.41
C GLY A 282 32.89 1.57 13.06
N ASP A 283 31.58 1.34 13.20
CA ASP A 283 30.94 0.07 12.87
C ASP A 283 30.18 0.16 11.52
N PRO A 284 30.52 -0.66 10.52
CA PRO A 284 29.85 -0.64 9.23
C PRO A 284 28.33 -0.91 9.32
N GLY A 285 27.90 -1.78 10.24
CA GLY A 285 26.49 -2.11 10.44
C GLY A 285 25.68 -0.92 10.95
N TRP A 286 26.22 -0.20 11.93
CA TRP A 286 25.65 1.04 12.43
C TRP A 286 25.61 2.11 11.33
N MET A 287 26.68 2.26 10.54
CA MET A 287 26.71 3.21 9.42
C MET A 287 25.64 2.90 8.36
N ALA A 288 25.42 1.62 8.06
CA ALA A 288 24.35 1.18 7.16
C ALA A 288 22.95 1.50 7.71
N ALA A 289 22.70 1.19 8.98
CA ALA A 289 21.43 1.50 9.63
C ALA A 289 21.17 3.02 9.69
N HIS A 290 22.17 3.79 10.10
CA HIS A 290 22.11 5.25 10.16
C HIS A 290 21.86 5.87 8.78
N PHE A 291 22.51 5.33 7.74
CA PHE A 291 22.28 5.74 6.36
C PHE A 291 20.83 5.48 5.92
N GLN A 292 20.29 4.28 6.15
CA GLN A 292 18.91 3.96 5.76
C GLN A 292 17.88 4.84 6.47
N ILE A 293 18.10 5.16 7.75
CA ILE A 293 17.27 6.10 8.50
C ILE A 293 17.32 7.49 7.86
N LYS A 294 18.51 8.00 7.52
CA LYS A 294 18.67 9.31 6.86
C LYS A 294 18.00 9.36 5.48
N GLN A 295 18.00 8.24 4.75
CA GLN A 295 17.35 8.12 3.44
C GLN A 295 15.84 7.83 3.54
N GLY A 296 15.30 7.57 4.73
CA GLY A 296 13.91 7.15 4.92
C GLY A 296 13.59 5.79 4.30
N ILE A 297 14.61 4.95 4.06
CA ILE A 297 14.46 3.59 3.50
C ILE A 297 13.91 2.64 4.56
N THR A 298 14.41 2.80 5.78
CA THR A 298 13.88 2.13 6.96
C THR A 298 13.39 3.15 7.96
N GLN A 299 12.37 2.76 8.72
CA GLN A 299 11.71 3.58 9.74
C GLN A 299 11.83 2.87 11.08
#